data_AF-A0A2G6KM91-F1
#
_entry.id   AF-A0A2G6KM91-F1
#
_cell.length_a   1.000
_cell.length_b   1.000
_cell.length_c   1.000
_cell.angle_alpha   90.00
_cell.angle_beta   90.00
_cell.angle_gamma   90.00
#
_symmetry.space_group_name_H-M   'P 1'
#
loop_
_entity.id
_entity.type
_entity.pdbx_description
1 polymer ?
#
loop_
_entity_poly.entity_id
_entity_poly.type
_entity_poly.pdbx_seq_one_letter_code
_entity_poly.pdbx_strand_id
1 'polypeptide(L)'
;WIARGYQRALAGVGILARSDADAERFRHLGAEPERVTVVGNLKFAGMPIAFATNNAPSPVPRPYVLAASTHKGEELAITRAWLTQLDEKTSGTNGDASITASNPLLVFVPRYPERGSEIQHALATLGVKAGRRSLDPGIQSDERVHIADTLGELPLWYRHAAASFVGGSLMKRGGQNMIEPLVAGSPTVVGPITYNFDDIMALLEAENAITVAADATAVAGFLAAGRGQREAHPAHASQQAGFARVRRHIGEVLPRYLEILLTDD
;
A
#
# COMPACT_ATOMS: atom_id res chain seq x y z
N TRP A 1 31.79 -22.65 -12.07
CA TRP A 1 31.78 -23.61 -10.93
C TRP A 1 30.52 -23.44 -10.09
N ILE A 2 30.11 -22.22 -9.76
CA ILE A 2 28.86 -21.91 -9.02
C ILE A 2 27.63 -22.61 -9.65
N ALA A 3 27.37 -22.41 -10.94
CA ALA A 3 26.24 -23.05 -11.63
C ALA A 3 26.27 -24.59 -11.57
N ARG A 4 27.46 -25.22 -11.71
CA ARG A 4 27.61 -26.68 -11.56
C ARG A 4 27.38 -27.15 -10.12
N GLY A 5 27.71 -26.31 -9.13
CA GLY A 5 27.42 -26.57 -7.72
C GLY A 5 25.91 -26.53 -7.45
N TYR A 6 25.23 -25.49 -7.93
CA TYR A 6 23.77 -25.38 -7.82
C TYR A 6 23.04 -26.49 -8.57
N GLN A 7 23.46 -26.82 -9.80
CA GLN A 7 22.89 -27.94 -10.54
C GLN A 7 22.95 -29.25 -9.75
N ARG A 8 24.08 -29.56 -9.10
CA ARG A 8 24.20 -30.75 -8.24
C ARG A 8 23.32 -30.65 -6.99
N ALA A 9 23.21 -29.48 -6.38
CA ALA A 9 22.40 -29.26 -5.19
C ALA A 9 20.89 -29.32 -5.48
N LEU A 10 20.47 -28.95 -6.68
CA LEU A 10 19.08 -28.94 -7.13
C LEU A 10 18.66 -30.24 -7.82
N ALA A 11 19.60 -31.16 -8.08
CA ALA A 11 19.29 -32.45 -8.69
C ALA A 11 18.29 -33.23 -7.83
N GLY A 12 17.18 -33.66 -8.43
CA GLY A 12 16.12 -34.40 -7.75
C GLY A 12 15.20 -33.57 -6.83
N VAL A 13 15.40 -32.25 -6.73
CA VAL A 13 14.57 -31.36 -5.88
C VAL A 13 13.39 -30.81 -6.68
N GLY A 14 12.17 -30.99 -6.18
CA GLY A 14 10.98 -30.30 -6.69
C GLY A 14 10.96 -28.83 -6.23
N ILE A 15 10.75 -27.91 -7.16
CA ILE A 15 10.80 -26.46 -6.91
C ILE A 15 9.44 -25.85 -7.22
N LEU A 16 8.79 -25.32 -6.18
CA LEU A 16 7.53 -24.58 -6.30
C LEU A 16 7.82 -23.08 -6.30
N ALA A 17 7.93 -22.51 -7.49
CA ALA A 17 8.28 -21.11 -7.71
C ALA A 17 7.08 -20.17 -7.52
N ARG A 18 7.36 -18.95 -7.07
CA ARG A 18 6.35 -17.91 -6.81
C ARG A 18 5.90 -17.16 -8.06
N SER A 19 6.76 -17.11 -9.07
CA SER A 19 6.56 -16.39 -10.33
C SER A 19 7.38 -17.04 -11.46
N ASP A 20 7.08 -16.69 -12.70
CA ASP A 20 7.87 -17.11 -13.86
C ASP A 20 9.33 -16.64 -13.77
N ALA A 21 9.56 -15.44 -13.26
CA ALA A 21 10.91 -14.90 -13.08
C ALA A 21 11.73 -15.71 -12.06
N ASP A 22 11.11 -16.16 -10.97
CA ASP A 22 11.77 -17.05 -10.00
C ASP A 22 12.04 -18.43 -10.62
N ALA A 23 11.09 -18.99 -11.37
CA ALA A 23 11.28 -20.25 -12.09
C ALA A 23 12.45 -20.18 -13.09
N GLU A 24 12.52 -19.11 -13.88
CA GLU A 24 13.64 -18.88 -14.79
C GLU A 24 14.98 -18.80 -14.06
N ARG A 25 15.05 -18.10 -12.92
CA ARG A 25 16.29 -18.05 -12.12
C ARG A 25 16.71 -19.44 -11.65
N PHE A 26 15.79 -20.29 -11.21
CA PHE A 26 16.13 -21.67 -10.82
C PHE A 26 16.59 -22.52 -12.00
N ARG A 27 15.95 -22.40 -13.16
CA ARG A 27 16.39 -23.07 -14.41
C ARG A 27 17.80 -22.63 -14.80
N HIS A 28 18.09 -21.33 -14.74
CA HIS A 28 19.43 -20.79 -14.99
C HIS A 28 20.50 -21.29 -14.00
N LEU A 29 20.10 -21.63 -12.76
CA LEU A 29 20.98 -22.24 -11.76
C LEU A 29 21.16 -23.76 -11.96
N GLY A 30 20.47 -24.36 -12.92
CA GLY A 30 20.59 -25.77 -13.29
C GLY A 30 19.51 -26.69 -12.70
N ALA A 31 18.39 -26.15 -12.24
CA ALA A 31 17.22 -26.97 -11.91
C ALA A 31 16.66 -27.67 -13.16
N GLU A 32 16.24 -28.92 -13.01
CA GLU A 32 15.56 -29.69 -14.07
C GLU A 32 14.22 -29.01 -14.41
N PRO A 33 13.97 -28.62 -15.68
CA PRO A 33 12.76 -27.88 -16.05
C PRO A 33 11.46 -28.57 -15.66
N GLU A 34 11.41 -29.91 -15.71
CA GLU A 34 10.22 -30.69 -15.34
C GLU A 34 9.93 -30.66 -13.84
N ARG A 35 10.92 -30.27 -13.01
CA ARG A 35 10.79 -30.16 -11.56
C ARG A 35 10.52 -28.74 -11.08
N VAL A 36 10.42 -27.76 -11.98
CA VAL A 36 10.15 -26.36 -11.64
C VAL A 36 8.71 -26.00 -12.02
N THR A 37 7.85 -25.92 -11.02
CA THR A 37 6.43 -25.57 -11.17
C THR A 37 6.18 -24.17 -10.62
N VAL A 38 5.54 -23.29 -11.41
CA VAL A 38 5.08 -21.98 -10.92
C VAL A 38 3.72 -22.16 -10.26
N VAL A 39 3.64 -21.94 -8.95
CA VAL A 39 2.41 -22.15 -8.16
C VAL A 39 1.78 -20.82 -7.74
N GLY A 40 2.61 -19.80 -7.52
CA GLY A 40 2.21 -18.48 -7.04
C GLY A 40 2.78 -18.15 -5.66
N ASN A 41 2.57 -16.93 -5.17
CA ASN A 41 3.17 -16.50 -3.91
C ASN A 41 2.25 -16.73 -2.69
N LEU A 42 2.63 -17.67 -1.81
CA LEU A 42 1.92 -17.96 -0.56
C LEU A 42 1.75 -16.75 0.37
N LYS A 43 2.62 -15.73 0.26
CA LYS A 43 2.52 -14.49 1.06
C LYS A 43 1.15 -13.81 0.93
N PHE A 44 0.47 -14.00 -0.20
CA PHE A 44 -0.84 -13.41 -0.48
C PHE A 44 -1.97 -14.44 -0.42
N ALA A 45 -1.63 -15.73 -0.27
CA ALA A 45 -2.60 -16.80 -0.17
C ALA A 45 -3.26 -16.78 1.21
N GLY A 46 -4.58 -16.64 1.25
CA GLY A 46 -5.34 -16.64 2.50
C GLY A 46 -5.24 -15.35 3.32
N MET A 47 -4.92 -14.20 2.71
CA MET A 47 -4.99 -12.91 3.42
C MET A 47 -6.36 -12.77 4.09
N PRO A 48 -6.42 -12.66 5.43
CA PRO A 48 -7.69 -12.74 6.15
C PRO A 48 -8.66 -11.68 5.67
N ILE A 49 -9.86 -12.12 5.29
CA ILE A 49 -11.05 -11.28 5.09
C ILE A 49 -11.53 -10.70 6.44
N ALA A 50 -10.82 -10.97 7.55
CA ALA A 50 -11.11 -10.43 8.89
C ALA A 50 -11.18 -8.89 8.93
N PHE A 51 -10.60 -8.20 7.93
CA PHE A 51 -10.70 -6.75 7.78
C PHE A 51 -12.07 -6.28 7.25
N ALA A 52 -12.81 -7.12 6.53
CA ALA A 52 -14.10 -6.76 5.93
C ALA A 52 -15.25 -6.82 6.95
N THR A 53 -15.17 -7.67 7.98
CA THR A 53 -16.31 -8.00 8.87
C THR A 53 -16.41 -7.18 10.14
N ASN A 54 -15.41 -6.35 10.48
CA ASN A 54 -15.45 -5.51 11.68
C ASN A 54 -16.14 -4.17 11.39
N ASN A 55 -17.32 -3.93 11.98
CA ASN A 55 -18.07 -2.66 11.90
C ASN A 55 -17.49 -1.54 12.80
N ALA A 56 -16.20 -1.60 13.12
CA ALA A 56 -15.54 -0.60 13.94
C ALA A 56 -15.70 0.81 13.32
N PRO A 57 -16.06 1.82 14.13
CA PRO A 57 -16.20 3.20 13.66
C PRO A 57 -14.86 3.75 13.16
N SER A 58 -14.92 4.83 12.36
CA SER A 58 -13.72 5.54 11.93
C SER A 58 -12.90 5.97 13.17
N PRO A 59 -11.56 5.85 13.13
CA PRO A 59 -10.70 6.28 14.23
C PRO A 59 -10.75 7.81 14.42
N VAL A 60 -11.32 8.53 13.45
CA VAL A 60 -11.34 10.00 13.38
C VAL A 60 -12.71 10.49 12.91
N PRO A 61 -13.21 11.64 13.40
CA PRO A 61 -14.58 12.12 13.12
C PRO A 61 -14.72 12.88 11.79
N ARG A 62 -13.77 12.74 10.85
CA ARG A 62 -13.77 13.46 9.57
C ARG A 62 -13.13 12.65 8.44
N PRO A 63 -13.44 12.95 7.16
CA PRO A 63 -12.80 12.28 6.04
C PRO A 63 -11.29 12.45 6.04
N TYR A 64 -10.58 11.40 5.64
CA TYR A 64 -9.12 11.41 5.53
C TYR A 64 -8.60 10.59 4.35
N VAL A 65 -7.41 10.95 3.92
CA VAL A 65 -6.56 10.18 3.02
C VAL A 65 -5.38 9.66 3.83
N LEU A 66 -4.84 8.51 3.43
CA LEU A 66 -3.88 7.78 4.24
C LEU A 66 -2.57 7.60 3.49
N ALA A 67 -1.45 7.99 4.09
CA ALA A 67 -0.12 7.59 3.68
C ALA A 67 0.41 6.59 4.71
N ALA A 68 0.38 5.32 4.37
CA ALA A 68 0.64 4.22 5.29
C ALA A 68 2.01 3.59 5.08
N SER A 69 2.58 3.07 6.17
CA SER A 69 3.92 2.49 6.21
C SER A 69 5.01 3.39 5.63
N THR A 70 4.92 4.69 5.89
CA THR A 70 5.88 5.68 5.37
C THR A 70 7.26 5.57 5.99
N HIS A 71 8.26 5.96 5.21
CA HIS A 71 9.67 6.03 5.59
C HIS A 71 10.19 7.45 5.50
N LYS A 72 11.32 7.68 6.18
CA LYS A 72 12.01 8.98 6.23
C LYS A 72 12.17 9.58 4.84
N GLY A 73 11.67 10.81 4.71
CA GLY A 73 11.69 11.61 3.50
C GLY A 73 10.36 11.59 2.74
N GLU A 74 9.57 10.53 2.86
CA GLU A 74 8.25 10.45 2.20
C GLU A 74 7.27 11.42 2.87
N GLU A 75 7.26 11.50 4.20
CA GLU A 75 6.28 12.30 4.94
C GLU A 75 6.37 13.79 4.60
N LEU A 76 7.60 14.32 4.57
CA LEU A 76 7.87 15.72 4.25
C LEU A 76 7.59 16.02 2.76
N ALA A 77 7.98 15.12 1.86
CA ALA A 77 7.75 15.28 0.42
C ALA A 77 6.25 15.27 0.09
N ILE A 78 5.51 14.31 0.64
CA ILE A 78 4.06 14.20 0.46
C ILE A 78 3.35 15.41 1.08
N THR A 79 3.77 15.86 2.26
CA THR A 79 3.14 17.04 2.89
C THR A 79 3.36 18.29 2.06
N ARG A 80 4.56 18.55 1.54
CA ARG A 80 4.81 19.71 0.66
C ARG A 80 3.89 19.68 -0.56
N ALA A 81 3.85 18.55 -1.26
CA ALA A 81 2.97 18.38 -2.42
C ALA A 81 1.48 18.51 -2.08
N TRP A 82 1.07 17.97 -0.92
CA TRP A 82 -0.29 18.06 -0.42
C TRP A 82 -0.72 19.51 -0.14
N LEU A 83 0.13 20.31 0.51
CA LEU A 83 -0.17 21.72 0.76
C LEU A 83 -0.33 22.50 -0.54
N THR A 84 0.58 22.32 -1.51
CA THR A 84 0.48 22.98 -2.83
C THR A 84 -0.82 22.64 -3.54
N GLN A 85 -1.21 21.35 -3.56
CA GLN A 85 -2.46 20.90 -4.15
C GLN A 85 -3.71 21.51 -3.51
N LEU A 86 -3.66 21.80 -2.21
CA LEU A 86 -4.76 22.43 -1.50
C LEU A 86 -4.84 23.93 -1.79
N ASP A 87 -3.70 24.62 -1.77
CA ASP A 87 -3.63 26.07 -2.00
C ASP A 87 -4.03 26.46 -3.43
N GLU A 88 -3.67 25.64 -4.43
CA GLU A 88 -4.11 25.82 -5.83
C GLU A 88 -5.63 25.70 -5.99
N LYS A 89 -6.27 24.83 -5.20
CA LYS A 89 -7.72 24.58 -5.27
C LYS A 89 -8.55 25.60 -4.49
N THR A 90 -8.02 26.17 -3.40
CA THR A 90 -8.69 27.23 -2.63
C THR A 90 -8.51 28.62 -3.23
N SER A 91 -7.47 28.86 -4.04
CA SER A 91 -7.21 30.16 -4.68
C SER A 91 -8.29 30.60 -5.71
N GLY A 92 -9.21 29.71 -6.10
CA GLY A 92 -10.34 30.00 -7.00
C GLY A 92 -11.68 30.28 -6.30
N THR A 93 -11.77 30.12 -4.98
CA THR A 93 -12.99 30.33 -4.19
C THR A 93 -12.71 31.35 -3.10
N ASN A 94 -13.42 32.47 -3.10
CA ASN A 94 -13.25 33.58 -2.15
C ASN A 94 -13.06 33.11 -0.70
N GLY A 95 -11.79 33.08 -0.25
CA GLY A 95 -11.38 33.52 1.08
C GLY A 95 -11.85 32.73 2.31
N ASP A 96 -12.45 31.55 2.18
CA ASP A 96 -12.67 30.68 3.33
C ASP A 96 -11.80 29.43 3.24
N ALA A 97 -10.62 29.51 3.87
CA ALA A 97 -9.75 28.37 4.12
C ALA A 97 -10.33 27.42 5.19
N SER A 98 -11.61 27.56 5.56
CA SER A 98 -12.28 26.61 6.45
C SER A 98 -12.21 25.20 5.86
N ILE A 99 -11.84 24.30 6.76
CA ILE A 99 -11.67 22.89 6.51
C ILE A 99 -13.06 22.28 6.24
N THR A 100 -13.48 22.32 4.98
CA THR A 100 -14.72 21.68 4.53
C THR A 100 -14.48 20.21 4.18
N ALA A 101 -15.54 19.44 3.96
CA ALA A 101 -15.47 18.07 3.43
C ALA A 101 -14.66 17.96 2.12
N SER A 102 -14.42 19.08 1.43
CA SER A 102 -13.57 19.19 0.24
C SER A 102 -12.06 19.12 0.52
N ASN A 103 -11.64 19.13 1.80
CA ASN A 103 -10.24 19.08 2.22
C ASN A 103 -10.04 17.98 3.29
N PRO A 104 -9.81 16.71 2.88
CA PRO A 104 -9.64 15.62 3.83
C PRO A 104 -8.37 15.78 4.65
N LEU A 105 -8.36 15.20 5.84
CA LEU A 105 -7.16 15.11 6.68
C LEU A 105 -6.12 14.22 6.00
N LEU A 106 -4.85 14.63 5.98
CA LEU A 106 -3.74 13.75 5.59
C LEU A 106 -3.26 12.97 6.82
N VAL A 107 -3.46 11.66 6.83
CA VAL A 107 -3.01 10.79 7.93
C VAL A 107 -1.74 10.06 7.51
N PHE A 108 -0.70 10.15 8.34
CA PHE A 108 0.50 9.32 8.22
C PHE A 108 0.45 8.17 9.21
N VAL A 109 0.61 6.94 8.73
CA VAL A 109 0.97 5.79 9.58
C VAL A 109 2.42 5.45 9.27
N PRO A 110 3.40 5.84 10.08
CA PRO A 110 4.80 5.54 9.81
C PRO A 110 5.09 4.04 9.94
N ARG A 111 6.06 3.53 9.16
CA ARG A 111 6.48 2.12 9.29
C ARG A 111 7.02 1.78 10.68
N TYR A 112 7.58 2.79 11.33
CA TYR A 112 8.20 2.77 12.66
C TYR A 112 7.49 3.82 13.53
N PRO A 113 6.54 3.42 14.40
CA PRO A 113 5.74 4.33 15.23
C PRO A 113 6.58 5.29 16.09
N GLU A 114 7.75 4.87 16.57
CA GLU A 114 8.68 5.68 17.35
C GLU A 114 9.14 6.96 16.63
N ARG A 115 9.00 7.01 15.30
CA ARG A 115 9.29 8.21 14.50
C ARG A 115 8.23 9.29 14.60
N GLY A 116 7.13 9.08 15.32
CA GLY A 116 6.04 10.06 15.40
C GLY A 116 6.50 11.47 15.83
N SER A 117 7.41 11.55 16.80
CA SER A 117 8.02 12.83 17.20
C SER A 117 8.92 13.41 16.10
N GLU A 118 9.77 12.59 15.46
CA GLU A 118 10.62 13.03 14.34
C GLU A 118 9.79 13.63 13.20
N ILE A 119 8.70 12.95 12.83
CA ILE A 119 7.78 13.39 11.77
C ILE A 119 7.12 14.70 12.18
N GLN A 120 6.57 14.79 13.38
CA GLN A 120 5.94 16.02 13.89
C GLN A 120 6.90 17.22 13.83
N HIS A 121 8.15 17.06 14.28
CA HIS A 121 9.16 18.12 14.20
C HIS A 121 9.49 18.48 12.75
N ALA A 122 9.62 17.50 11.86
CA ALA A 122 9.88 17.77 10.44
C ALA A 122 8.73 18.56 9.79
N LEU A 123 7.48 18.22 10.10
CA LEU A 123 6.30 18.93 9.58
C LEU A 123 6.19 20.35 10.14
N ALA A 124 6.58 20.58 11.40
CA ALA A 124 6.61 21.91 11.99
C ALA A 124 7.55 22.87 11.23
N THR A 125 8.62 22.38 10.61
CA THR A 125 9.49 23.20 9.74
C THR A 125 8.80 23.76 8.49
N LEU A 126 7.65 23.19 8.13
CA LEU A 126 6.78 23.67 7.04
C LEU A 126 5.62 24.55 7.55
N GLY A 127 5.60 24.90 8.84
CA GLY A 127 4.47 25.58 9.47
C GLY A 127 3.22 24.71 9.62
N VAL A 128 3.35 23.39 9.47
CA VAL A 128 2.22 22.45 9.59
C VAL A 128 2.11 21.93 11.01
N LYS A 129 0.97 22.20 11.64
CA LYS A 129 0.58 21.58 12.90
C LYS A 129 0.12 20.14 12.63
N ALA A 130 0.75 19.18 13.29
CA ALA A 130 0.38 17.77 13.21
C ALA A 130 0.17 17.17 14.60
N GLY A 131 -1.00 16.55 14.82
CA GLY A 131 -1.30 15.78 16.02
C GLY A 131 -0.70 14.39 15.96
N ARG A 132 -0.59 13.73 17.12
CA ARG A 132 -0.05 12.38 17.26
C ARG A 132 -1.05 11.51 18.00
N ARG A 133 -1.45 10.40 17.39
CA ARG A 133 -2.40 9.43 17.93
C ARG A 133 -1.98 8.88 19.29
N SER A 134 -0.69 8.66 19.50
CA SER A 134 -0.13 8.18 20.77
C SER A 134 -0.21 9.20 21.92
N LEU A 135 -0.36 10.49 21.63
CA LEU A 135 -0.43 11.56 22.64
C LEU A 135 -1.87 12.01 22.90
N ASP A 136 -2.66 12.13 21.84
CA ASP A 136 -4.07 12.50 21.92
C ASP A 136 -4.86 11.65 20.92
N PRO A 137 -5.83 10.83 21.38
CA PRO A 137 -6.74 10.12 20.50
C PRO A 137 -7.64 11.04 19.66
N GLY A 138 -7.85 12.28 20.11
CA GLY A 138 -8.65 13.29 19.42
C GLY A 138 -7.89 13.99 18.29
N ILE A 139 -8.66 14.52 17.33
CA ILE A 139 -8.13 15.38 16.26
C ILE A 139 -8.68 16.78 16.46
N GLN A 140 -7.77 17.75 16.47
CA GLN A 140 -8.14 19.15 16.59
C GLN A 140 -8.77 19.64 15.29
N SER A 141 -9.72 20.57 15.37
CA SER A 141 -10.46 21.04 14.19
C SER A 141 -9.57 21.74 13.15
N ASP A 142 -8.47 22.36 13.60
CA ASP A 142 -7.48 23.05 12.77
C ASP A 142 -6.39 22.13 12.19
N GLU A 143 -6.42 20.83 12.52
CA GLU A 143 -5.41 19.87 12.12
C GLU A 143 -5.54 19.50 10.63
N ARG A 144 -4.46 19.73 9.88
CA ARG A 144 -4.33 19.41 8.44
C ARG A 144 -3.65 18.07 8.21
N VAL A 145 -2.79 17.66 9.15
CA VAL A 145 -2.02 16.41 9.10
C VAL A 145 -2.08 15.72 10.45
N HIS A 146 -2.33 14.41 10.47
CA HIS A 146 -2.34 13.61 11.69
C HIS A 146 -1.35 12.45 11.58
N ILE A 147 -0.68 12.12 12.68
CA ILE A 147 0.30 11.04 12.74
C ILE A 147 -0.25 9.90 13.59
N ALA A 148 -0.68 8.83 12.93
CA ALA A 148 -1.14 7.59 13.54
C ALA A 148 0.05 6.69 13.91
N ASP A 149 0.75 7.06 14.99
CA ASP A 149 1.97 6.42 15.49
C ASP A 149 1.71 5.35 16.57
N THR A 150 0.71 4.49 16.32
CA THR A 150 0.32 3.38 17.19
C THR A 150 0.29 2.06 16.41
N LEU A 151 0.57 0.94 17.10
CA LEU A 151 0.62 -0.38 16.49
C LEU A 151 -0.77 -1.04 16.45
N GLY A 152 -1.03 -1.84 15.41
CA GLY A 152 -2.22 -2.69 15.31
C GLY A 152 -3.48 -2.00 14.78
N GLU A 153 -3.47 -0.67 14.59
CA GLU A 153 -4.64 0.08 14.09
C GLU A 153 -4.69 0.23 12.57
N LEU A 154 -3.60 -0.09 11.84
CA LEU A 154 -3.50 0.16 10.39
C LEU A 154 -4.69 -0.37 9.55
N PRO A 155 -5.24 -1.57 9.81
CA PRO A 155 -6.40 -2.04 9.06
C PRO A 155 -7.65 -1.18 9.24
N LEU A 156 -7.84 -0.61 10.44
CA LEU A 156 -8.93 0.32 10.72
C LEU A 156 -8.73 1.63 9.93
N TRP A 157 -7.49 2.10 9.81
CA TRP A 157 -7.14 3.25 8.99
C TRP A 157 -7.41 3.00 7.50
N TYR A 158 -7.05 1.83 6.96
CA TYR A 158 -7.37 1.52 5.57
C TYR A 158 -8.89 1.44 5.31
N ARG A 159 -9.64 0.86 6.25
CA ARG A 159 -11.09 0.68 6.10
C ARG A 159 -11.85 1.99 5.89
N HIS A 160 -11.44 3.08 6.50
CA HIS A 160 -12.16 4.37 6.39
C HIS A 160 -11.44 5.42 5.54
N ALA A 161 -10.25 5.11 5.00
CA ALA A 161 -9.53 6.01 4.11
C ALA A 161 -10.29 6.24 2.79
N ALA A 162 -10.32 7.49 2.33
CA ALA A 162 -10.86 7.86 1.03
C ALA A 162 -9.95 7.43 -0.13
N ALA A 163 -8.64 7.46 0.12
CA ALA A 163 -7.59 6.94 -0.76
C ALA A 163 -6.35 6.64 0.08
N SER A 164 -5.47 5.78 -0.40
CA SER A 164 -4.29 5.33 0.31
C SER A 164 -3.04 5.33 -0.55
N PHE A 165 -1.95 5.87 -0.02
CA PHE A 165 -0.59 5.68 -0.49
C PHE A 165 0.11 4.64 0.38
N VAL A 166 0.81 3.70 -0.25
CA VAL A 166 1.61 2.69 0.46
C VAL A 166 3.08 3.05 0.32
N GLY A 167 3.67 3.43 1.45
CA GLY A 167 5.04 3.95 1.58
C GLY A 167 6.14 2.91 1.42
N GLY A 168 7.37 3.38 1.62
CA GLY A 168 8.58 2.67 1.22
C GLY A 168 8.74 2.55 -0.29
N SER A 169 7.93 3.27 -1.06
CA SER A 169 7.80 3.14 -2.52
C SER A 169 8.23 4.40 -3.28
N LEU A 170 8.38 5.54 -2.61
CA LEU A 170 9.05 6.73 -3.16
C LEU A 170 10.54 6.81 -2.78
N MET A 171 10.96 6.01 -1.80
CA MET A 171 12.35 5.87 -1.35
C MET A 171 12.89 4.49 -1.69
N LYS A 172 14.22 4.32 -1.73
CA LYS A 172 14.91 3.04 -2.04
C LYS A 172 14.73 2.00 -0.92
N ARG A 173 13.50 1.52 -0.71
CA ARG A 173 13.10 0.54 0.30
C ARG A 173 12.35 -0.66 -0.28
N GLY A 174 11.79 -0.53 -1.48
CA GLY A 174 11.18 -1.64 -2.23
C GLY A 174 9.70 -1.87 -1.95
N GLY A 175 9.00 -0.88 -1.41
CA GLY A 175 7.56 -0.91 -1.15
C GLY A 175 7.17 -1.59 0.17
N GLN A 176 5.88 -1.57 0.46
CA GLN A 176 5.22 -2.25 1.57
C GLN A 176 3.94 -2.93 1.05
N ASN A 177 3.19 -3.60 1.92
CA ASN A 177 2.06 -4.43 1.52
C ASN A 177 0.88 -3.62 0.95
N MET A 178 0.76 -3.57 -0.39
CA MET A 178 -0.33 -2.89 -1.10
C MET A 178 -1.63 -3.69 -1.16
N ILE A 179 -1.65 -4.94 -0.71
CA ILE A 179 -2.88 -5.76 -0.74
C ILE A 179 -3.86 -5.37 0.38
N GLU A 180 -3.37 -4.97 1.55
CA GLU A 180 -4.21 -4.55 2.67
C GLU A 180 -5.21 -3.43 2.32
N PRO A 181 -4.79 -2.28 1.74
CA PRO A 181 -5.73 -1.23 1.35
C PRO A 181 -6.70 -1.67 0.23
N LEU A 182 -6.25 -2.50 -0.71
CA LEU A 182 -7.09 -3.01 -1.81
C LEU A 182 -8.19 -3.93 -1.27
N VAL A 183 -7.87 -4.81 -0.32
CA VAL A 183 -8.85 -5.64 0.41
C VAL A 183 -9.84 -4.77 1.19
N ALA A 184 -9.38 -3.66 1.77
CA ALA A 184 -10.20 -2.72 2.51
C ALA A 184 -11.11 -1.83 1.62
N GLY A 185 -11.01 -1.93 0.30
CA GLY A 185 -11.78 -1.13 -0.64
C GLY A 185 -11.16 0.24 -0.96
N SER A 186 -9.99 0.56 -0.43
CA SER A 186 -9.39 1.89 -0.58
C SER A 186 -8.71 2.04 -1.95
N PRO A 187 -9.00 3.10 -2.73
CA PRO A 187 -8.22 3.46 -3.89
C PRO A 187 -6.75 3.60 -3.51
N THR A 188 -5.87 2.84 -4.15
CA THR A 188 -4.49 2.68 -3.72
C THR A 188 -3.50 3.17 -4.77
N VAL A 189 -2.49 3.91 -4.31
CA VAL A 189 -1.33 4.35 -5.09
C VAL A 189 -0.03 3.93 -4.41
N VAL A 190 0.97 3.59 -5.22
CA VAL A 190 2.35 3.33 -4.79
C VAL A 190 3.30 4.25 -5.57
N GLY A 191 4.50 4.48 -5.04
CA GLY A 191 5.60 5.04 -5.79
C GLY A 191 6.26 4.00 -6.72
N PRO A 192 7.27 4.39 -7.52
CA PRO A 192 7.84 3.51 -8.55
C PRO A 192 8.77 2.42 -8.00
N ILE A 193 9.10 2.44 -6.70
CA ILE A 193 10.09 1.54 -6.10
C ILE A 193 9.38 0.41 -5.33
N THR A 194 8.99 -0.65 -6.04
CA THR A 194 8.20 -1.77 -5.49
C THR A 194 8.88 -3.14 -5.60
N TYR A 195 10.20 -3.19 -5.78
CA TYR A 195 10.94 -4.43 -6.10
C TYR A 195 10.77 -5.60 -5.12
N ASN A 196 10.31 -5.39 -3.88
CA ASN A 196 10.00 -6.50 -2.94
C ASN A 196 8.64 -7.16 -3.23
N PHE A 197 7.88 -6.62 -4.18
CA PHE A 197 6.50 -6.96 -4.51
C PHE A 197 6.30 -7.03 -6.04
N ASP A 198 7.37 -7.19 -6.84
CA ASP A 198 7.30 -7.19 -8.31
C ASP A 198 6.30 -8.23 -8.87
N ASP A 199 6.22 -9.39 -8.23
CA ASP A 199 5.32 -10.47 -8.63
C ASP A 199 3.85 -10.07 -8.54
N ILE A 200 3.43 -9.49 -7.41
CA ILE A 200 2.06 -9.04 -7.21
C ILE A 200 1.78 -7.72 -7.93
N MET A 201 2.77 -6.84 -8.07
CA MET A 201 2.64 -5.60 -8.84
C MET A 201 2.34 -5.89 -10.31
N ALA A 202 3.04 -6.86 -10.93
CA ALA A 202 2.77 -7.27 -12.30
C ALA A 202 1.30 -7.70 -12.50
N LEU A 203 0.75 -8.49 -11.57
CA LEU A 203 -0.65 -8.90 -11.59
C LEU A 203 -1.61 -7.73 -11.39
N LEU A 204 -1.29 -6.82 -10.45
CA LEU A 204 -2.13 -5.66 -10.15
C LEU A 204 -2.17 -4.67 -11.32
N GLU A 205 -1.03 -4.40 -11.96
CA GLU A 205 -0.94 -3.50 -13.12
C GLU A 205 -1.68 -4.07 -14.33
N ALA A 206 -1.49 -5.35 -14.63
CA ALA A 206 -2.18 -6.05 -15.72
C ALA A 206 -3.71 -5.94 -15.60
N GLU A 207 -4.21 -5.87 -14.35
CA GLU A 207 -5.64 -5.81 -14.05
C GLU A 207 -6.17 -4.40 -13.77
N ASN A 208 -5.34 -3.36 -13.90
CA ASN A 208 -5.67 -1.97 -13.52
C ASN A 208 -6.11 -1.84 -12.05
N ALA A 209 -5.57 -2.70 -11.18
CA ALA A 209 -5.89 -2.80 -9.77
C ALA A 209 -5.09 -1.84 -8.87
N ILE A 210 -4.04 -1.21 -9.40
CA ILE A 210 -3.15 -0.32 -8.66
C ILE A 210 -2.74 0.88 -9.53
N THR A 211 -2.41 2.01 -8.91
CA THR A 211 -1.82 3.17 -9.58
C THR A 211 -0.37 3.33 -9.15
N VAL A 212 0.54 3.60 -10.10
CA VAL A 212 1.94 3.94 -9.82
C VAL A 212 2.14 5.43 -10.07
N ALA A 213 2.50 6.16 -9.01
CA ALA A 213 2.83 7.58 -9.08
C ALA A 213 4.35 7.76 -9.20
N ALA A 214 4.78 8.65 -10.10
CA ALA A 214 6.21 8.89 -10.34
C ALA A 214 6.93 9.58 -9.17
N ASP A 215 6.20 10.40 -8.40
CA ASP A 215 6.74 11.23 -7.33
C ASP A 215 5.67 11.60 -6.27
N ALA A 216 6.08 12.38 -5.28
CA ALA A 216 5.20 12.85 -4.21
C ALA A 216 4.07 13.77 -4.70
N THR A 217 4.27 14.50 -5.81
CA THR A 217 3.25 15.37 -6.41
C THR A 217 2.12 14.54 -7.01
N ALA A 218 2.47 13.51 -7.78
CA ALA A 218 1.51 12.56 -8.32
C ALA A 218 0.78 11.79 -7.21
N VAL A 219 1.48 11.41 -6.13
CA VAL A 219 0.84 10.82 -4.94
C VAL A 219 -0.18 11.79 -4.32
N ALA A 220 0.19 13.04 -4.07
CA ALA A 220 -0.71 14.03 -3.49
C ALA A 220 -1.93 14.28 -4.39
N GLY A 221 -1.73 14.37 -5.70
CA GLY A 221 -2.80 14.51 -6.69
C GLY A 221 -3.77 13.33 -6.66
N PHE A 222 -3.25 12.09 -6.60
CA PHE A 222 -4.07 10.89 -6.45
C PHE A 222 -4.89 10.95 -5.16
N LEU A 223 -4.24 11.16 -4.00
CA LEU A 223 -4.94 11.22 -2.71
C LEU A 223 -6.06 12.27 -2.71
N ALA A 224 -5.86 13.42 -3.36
CA ALA A 224 -6.83 14.50 -3.42
C ALA A 224 -7.99 14.27 -4.41
N ALA A 225 -7.88 13.30 -5.33
CA ALA A 225 -8.81 13.15 -6.46
C ALA A 225 -10.24 12.84 -6.03
N GLY A 226 -10.42 12.06 -4.95
CA GLY A 226 -11.73 11.70 -4.40
C GLY A 226 -12.36 12.76 -3.49
N ARG A 227 -11.69 13.89 -3.22
CA ARG A 227 -12.18 14.96 -2.31
C ARG A 227 -12.70 14.43 -0.97
N GLY A 228 -11.97 13.49 -0.37
CA GLY A 228 -12.35 12.86 0.91
C GLY A 228 -13.46 11.81 0.82
N GLN A 229 -13.98 11.51 -0.38
CA GLN A 229 -15.00 10.50 -0.60
C GLN A 229 -14.43 9.37 -1.45
N ARG A 230 -14.38 8.17 -0.87
CA ARG A 230 -13.86 6.96 -1.55
C ARG A 230 -14.57 6.68 -2.87
N GLU A 231 -15.90 6.65 -2.84
CA GLU A 231 -16.72 6.31 -4.00
C GLU A 231 -16.61 7.35 -5.13
N ALA A 232 -16.26 8.59 -4.80
CA ALA A 232 -16.02 9.65 -5.78
C ALA A 232 -14.62 9.61 -6.39
N HIS A 233 -13.72 8.76 -5.87
CA HIS A 233 -12.35 8.67 -6.38
C HIS A 233 -12.34 8.01 -7.76
N PRO A 234 -11.71 8.60 -8.79
CA PRO A 234 -11.80 8.12 -10.18
C PRO A 234 -11.25 6.70 -10.37
N ALA A 235 -10.23 6.31 -9.59
CA ALA A 235 -9.66 4.96 -9.64
C ALA A 235 -10.47 3.91 -8.85
N HIS A 236 -11.49 4.28 -8.06
CA HIS A 236 -12.15 3.37 -7.12
C HIS A 236 -12.74 2.15 -7.82
N ALA A 237 -13.65 2.38 -8.78
CA ALA A 237 -14.37 1.29 -9.46
C ALA A 237 -13.43 0.38 -10.26
N SER A 238 -12.46 0.95 -10.98
CA SER A 238 -11.51 0.17 -11.78
C SER A 238 -10.60 -0.68 -10.90
N GLN A 239 -10.07 -0.11 -9.80
CA GLN A 239 -9.20 -0.85 -8.89
C GLN A 239 -9.93 -1.96 -8.15
N GLN A 240 -11.18 -1.72 -7.73
CA GLN A 240 -12.01 -2.77 -7.12
C GLN A 240 -12.28 -3.92 -8.10
N ALA A 241 -12.64 -3.62 -9.34
CA ALA A 241 -12.89 -4.64 -10.36
C ALA A 241 -11.61 -5.41 -10.72
N GLY A 242 -10.48 -4.72 -10.89
CA GLY A 242 -9.18 -5.31 -11.15
C GLY A 242 -8.71 -6.20 -10.01
N PHE A 243 -8.76 -5.68 -8.78
CA PHE A 243 -8.36 -6.42 -7.61
C PHE A 243 -9.24 -7.65 -7.36
N ALA A 244 -10.54 -7.62 -7.70
CA ALA A 244 -11.39 -8.80 -7.61
C ALA A 244 -10.89 -9.97 -8.49
N ARG A 245 -10.29 -9.68 -9.65
CA ARG A 245 -9.69 -10.70 -10.53
C ARG A 245 -8.36 -11.20 -9.97
N VAL A 246 -7.49 -10.30 -9.52
CA VAL A 246 -6.23 -10.66 -8.82
C VAL A 246 -6.52 -11.51 -7.58
N ARG A 247 -7.57 -11.15 -6.80
CA ARG A 247 -7.99 -11.86 -5.60
C ARG A 247 -8.40 -13.30 -5.90
N ARG A 248 -9.06 -13.56 -7.03
CA ARG A 248 -9.39 -14.92 -7.48
C ARG A 248 -8.10 -15.70 -7.75
N HIS A 249 -7.16 -15.10 -8.47
CA HIS A 249 -5.88 -15.72 -8.79
C HIS A 249 -5.07 -16.07 -7.53
N ILE A 250 -4.88 -15.13 -6.59
CA ILE A 250 -4.14 -15.39 -5.34
C ILE A 250 -4.88 -16.36 -4.41
N GLY A 251 -6.20 -16.44 -4.51
CA GLY A 251 -7.03 -17.35 -3.73
C GLY A 251 -6.84 -18.82 -4.13
N GLU A 252 -6.45 -19.08 -5.37
CA GLU A 252 -6.15 -20.43 -5.87
C GLU A 252 -4.75 -20.92 -5.51
N VAL A 253 -3.85 -20.04 -5.05
CA VAL A 253 -2.46 -20.39 -4.74
C VAL A 253 -2.39 -21.45 -3.63
N LEU A 254 -3.05 -21.23 -2.49
CA LEU A 254 -3.01 -22.20 -1.39
C LEU A 254 -3.60 -23.56 -1.79
N PRO A 255 -4.79 -23.64 -2.43
CA PRO A 255 -5.29 -24.89 -2.98
C PRO A 255 -4.29 -25.64 -3.88
N ARG A 256 -3.61 -24.94 -4.81
CA ARG A 256 -2.61 -25.56 -5.69
C ARG A 256 -1.40 -26.10 -4.92
N TYR A 257 -0.92 -25.36 -3.91
CA TYR A 257 0.14 -25.87 -3.04
C TYR A 257 -0.30 -27.12 -2.29
N LEU A 258 -1.52 -27.14 -1.75
CA LEU A 258 -2.05 -28.30 -1.03
C LEU A 258 -2.24 -29.50 -1.96
N GLU A 259 -2.73 -29.28 -3.19
CA GLU A 259 -2.85 -30.34 -4.20
C GLU A 259 -1.48 -30.96 -4.47
N ILE A 260 -0.47 -30.16 -4.81
CA ILE A 260 0.88 -30.65 -5.13
C ILE A 260 1.57 -31.35 -3.94
N LEU A 261 1.34 -30.88 -2.71
CA LEU A 261 2.04 -31.40 -1.53
C LEU A 261 1.32 -32.57 -0.84
N LEU A 262 0.01 -32.75 -1.08
CA LEU A 262 -0.82 -33.76 -0.40
C LEU A 262 -1.37 -34.83 -1.34
N THR A 263 -1.23 -34.67 -2.66
CA THR A 263 -1.38 -35.80 -3.57
C THR A 263 -0.07 -36.59 -3.56
N ASP A 264 -0.09 -37.73 -2.89
CA ASP A 264 0.99 -38.72 -2.94
C ASP A 264 1.10 -39.28 -4.37
N ASP A 265 2.31 -39.22 -4.93
CA ASP A 265 2.83 -40.23 -5.88
C ASP A 265 3.64 -41.27 -5.07
#